data_AF-A0A482TQ63-F1
#
_entry.id   AF-A0A482TQ63-F1
#
_cell.length_a   1.000
_cell.length_b   1.000
_cell.length_c   1.000
_cell.angle_alpha   90.00
_cell.angle_beta   90.00
_cell.angle_gamma   90.00
#
_symmetry.space_group_name_H-M   'P 1'
#
loop_
_entity.id
_entity.type
_entity.pdbx_description
1 polymer ?
#
loop_
_entity_poly.entity_id
_entity_poly.type
_entity_poly.pdbx_seq_one_letter_code
_entity_poly.pdbx_strand_id
1 'polypeptide(L)'
;GEYIDALRKTDRWSETAVVVVSEYGFHEVSTPVFPNRALRDAGLLQTQDAEGGAIPDLAASAAFAVADHQVAHVYCDHDAVERAREALEDRPGIERILDGDDQAAYGIDHENAGELVLLADADAWFAYYWWHEDETEAMPPYADSVDIHEKPGYDPCELFLGESGFVSTDPTKVCGSHGRVDSETTPVFGVGGPAAPSLSLDGDIDMRQVAPTILDLLGVRDDVAMEFEGASILAPTNELGPADD
;
A
#
# COMPACT_ATOMS: atom_id res chain seq x y z
N GLY A 1 -29.25 10.59 0.21
CA GLY A 1 -27.91 11.02 0.65
C GLY A 1 -27.61 12.30 -0.11
N GLU A 2 -27.09 13.32 0.55
CA GLU A 2 -27.12 14.70 0.05
C GLU A 2 -26.56 14.86 -1.37
N TYR A 3 -25.47 14.15 -1.69
CA TYR A 3 -24.88 14.14 -3.02
C TYR A 3 -25.85 13.65 -4.11
N ILE A 4 -26.48 12.48 -3.92
CA ILE A 4 -27.46 11.92 -4.86
C ILE A 4 -28.71 12.81 -4.95
N ASP A 5 -29.15 13.37 -3.82
CA ASP A 5 -30.30 14.27 -3.78
C ASP A 5 -30.02 15.61 -4.49
N ALA A 6 -28.76 16.06 -4.53
CA ALA A 6 -28.32 17.18 -5.35
C ALA A 6 -28.29 16.81 -6.84
N LEU A 7 -27.72 15.65 -7.21
CA LEU A 7 -27.68 15.18 -8.60
C LEU A 7 -29.07 15.04 -9.22
N ARG A 8 -30.05 14.54 -8.45
CA ARG A 8 -31.46 14.40 -8.85
C ARG A 8 -32.13 15.71 -9.28
N LYS A 9 -31.60 16.86 -8.88
CA LYS A 9 -32.12 18.19 -9.23
C LYS A 9 -31.51 18.75 -10.52
N THR A 10 -30.49 18.09 -11.07
CA THR A 10 -29.83 18.51 -12.30
C THR A 10 -30.62 18.03 -13.52
N ASP A 11 -30.56 18.79 -14.61
CA ASP A 11 -31.25 18.45 -15.87
C ASP A 11 -30.69 17.18 -16.52
N ARG A 12 -29.52 16.71 -16.09
CA ARG A 12 -28.86 15.50 -16.60
C ARG A 12 -29.18 14.25 -15.80
N TRP A 13 -29.94 14.32 -14.71
CA TRP A 13 -30.15 13.17 -13.82
C TRP A 13 -30.58 11.92 -14.56
N SER A 14 -31.55 12.01 -15.49
CA SER A 14 -32.04 10.85 -16.27
C SER A 14 -30.98 10.17 -17.13
N GLU A 15 -29.87 10.85 -17.41
CA GLU A 15 -28.74 10.40 -18.22
C GLU A 15 -27.50 10.07 -17.37
N THR A 16 -27.62 10.10 -16.04
CA THR A 16 -26.51 9.84 -15.12
C THR A 16 -26.48 8.38 -14.67
N ALA A 17 -25.34 7.72 -14.87
CA ALA A 17 -24.90 6.57 -14.08
C ALA A 17 -23.94 7.05 -12.98
N VAL A 18 -24.07 6.48 -11.78
CA VAL A 18 -23.22 6.74 -10.62
C VAL A 18 -22.43 5.48 -10.35
N VAL A 19 -21.11 5.60 -10.34
CA VAL A 19 -20.19 4.53 -9.96
C VAL A 19 -19.55 4.92 -8.62
N VAL A 20 -19.57 4.00 -7.66
CA VAL A 20 -18.90 4.12 -6.37
C VAL A 20 -17.82 3.06 -6.33
N VAL A 21 -16.58 3.47 -6.10
CA VAL A 21 -15.42 2.59 -6.02
C VAL A 21 -14.61 2.97 -4.80
N SER A 22 -14.16 1.96 -4.06
CA SER A 22 -13.08 2.06 -3.08
C SER A 22 -11.86 1.36 -3.67
N GLU A 23 -10.67 1.92 -3.48
CA GLU A 23 -9.43 1.30 -3.98
C GLU A 23 -9.01 0.11 -3.12
N TYR A 24 -9.15 0.26 -1.80
CA TYR A 24 -8.77 -0.76 -0.82
C TYR A 24 -9.54 -0.55 0.50
N GLY A 25 -9.53 -1.57 1.36
CA GLY A 25 -9.99 -1.50 2.74
C GLY A 25 -8.86 -1.22 3.72
N PHE A 26 -9.20 -1.17 5.01
CA PHE A 26 -8.28 -0.87 6.11
C PHE A 26 -8.46 -1.87 7.24
N HIS A 27 -7.37 -2.19 7.93
CA HIS A 27 -7.40 -2.81 9.24
C HIS A 27 -7.24 -1.76 10.34
N GLU A 28 -7.84 -2.01 11.50
CA GLU A 28 -7.46 -1.35 12.74
C GLU A 28 -6.10 -1.89 13.19
N VAL A 29 -5.13 -1.00 13.40
CA VAL A 29 -3.77 -1.37 13.81
C VAL A 29 -3.37 -0.69 15.10
N SER A 30 -2.48 -1.31 15.86
CA SER A 30 -1.89 -0.72 17.07
C SER A 30 -0.43 -1.07 17.29
N THR A 31 0.13 -1.95 16.45
CA THR A 31 1.48 -2.49 16.61
C THR A 31 2.41 -1.96 15.52
N PRO A 32 3.20 -0.90 15.79
CA PRO A 32 4.23 -0.47 14.85
C PRO A 32 5.43 -1.43 14.88
N VAL A 33 5.91 -1.82 13.71
CA VAL A 33 7.05 -2.70 13.48
C VAL A 33 8.13 -1.91 12.75
N PHE A 34 9.41 -2.13 13.10
CA PHE A 34 10.51 -1.31 12.63
C PHE A 34 11.58 -2.16 11.91
N PRO A 35 11.35 -2.58 10.65
CA PRO A 35 12.30 -3.42 9.92
C PRO A 35 13.69 -2.79 9.80
N ASN A 36 13.77 -1.47 9.61
CA ASN A 36 15.06 -0.78 9.48
C ASN A 36 15.87 -0.75 10.79
N ARG A 37 15.21 -0.73 11.97
CA ARG A 37 15.92 -0.96 13.25
C ARG A 37 16.52 -2.36 13.30
N ALA A 38 15.73 -3.38 12.91
CA ALA A 38 16.18 -4.77 12.88
C ALA A 38 17.39 -4.98 11.95
N LEU A 39 17.33 -4.41 10.75
CA LEU A 39 18.42 -4.48 9.77
C LEU A 39 19.66 -3.71 10.23
N ARG A 40 19.50 -2.56 10.89
CA ARG A 40 20.61 -1.80 11.46
C ARG A 40 21.27 -2.55 12.62
N ASP A 41 20.49 -3.15 13.51
CA ASP A 41 21.00 -3.96 14.63
C ASP A 41 21.80 -5.18 14.15
N ALA A 42 21.42 -5.74 12.99
CA ALA A 42 22.15 -6.82 12.31
C ALA A 42 23.39 -6.33 11.51
N GLY A 43 23.63 -5.02 11.45
CA GLY A 43 24.71 -4.40 10.69
C GLY A 43 24.50 -4.40 9.17
N LEU A 44 23.26 -4.58 8.70
CA LEU A 44 22.90 -4.60 7.29
C LEU A 44 22.53 -3.22 6.76
N LEU A 45 21.80 -2.44 7.55
CA LEU A 45 21.53 -1.02 7.27
C LEU A 45 22.62 -0.16 7.90
N GLN A 46 23.28 0.65 7.07
CA GLN A 46 24.25 1.65 7.50
C GLN A 46 23.64 3.05 7.48
N THR A 47 24.12 3.90 8.39
CA THR A 47 23.74 5.31 8.47
C THR A 47 24.99 6.17 8.49
N GLN A 48 24.87 7.38 7.98
CA GLN A 48 25.93 8.39 8.02
C GLN A 48 25.44 9.64 8.75
N ASP A 49 26.36 10.32 9.44
CA ASP A 49 26.06 11.57 10.12
C ASP A 49 25.68 12.66 9.10
N ALA A 50 24.63 13.41 9.44
CA ALA A 50 24.14 14.57 8.70
C ALA A 50 23.98 15.78 9.65
N GLU A 51 23.78 16.97 9.09
CA GLU A 51 23.45 18.13 9.92
C GLU A 51 22.07 17.91 10.55
N GLY A 52 22.03 17.74 11.87
CA GLY A 52 20.77 17.56 12.62
C GLY A 52 20.27 16.12 12.71
N GLY A 53 21.11 15.11 12.45
CA GLY A 53 20.72 13.71 12.59
C GLY A 53 21.65 12.72 11.93
N ALA A 54 21.17 11.49 11.71
CA ALA A 54 21.77 10.54 10.79
C ALA A 54 20.81 10.31 9.61
N ILE A 55 21.33 9.93 8.45
CA ILE A 55 20.54 9.51 7.29
C ILE A 55 21.03 8.13 6.80
N PRO A 56 20.19 7.33 6.12
CA PRO A 56 20.62 6.06 5.55
C PRO A 56 21.77 6.25 4.55
N ASP A 57 22.83 5.46 4.70
CA ASP A 57 23.86 5.32 3.68
C ASP A 57 23.52 4.09 2.84
N LEU A 58 22.65 4.27 1.86
CA LEU A 58 22.16 3.17 1.01
C LEU A 58 23.29 2.51 0.23
N ALA A 59 24.37 3.24 -0.10
CA ALA A 59 25.50 2.69 -0.84
C ALA A 59 26.42 1.82 0.04
N ALA A 60 26.47 2.08 1.34
CA ALA A 60 27.18 1.24 2.32
C ALA A 60 26.30 0.16 2.94
N SER A 61 24.98 0.20 2.70
CA SER A 61 24.02 -0.75 3.26
C SER A 61 23.92 -2.01 2.42
N ALA A 62 24.05 -3.16 3.07
CA ALA A 62 23.83 -4.46 2.45
C ALA A 62 22.34 -4.83 2.38
N ALA A 63 21.50 -4.24 3.24
CA ALA A 63 20.05 -4.32 3.11
C ALA A 63 19.33 -3.13 3.77
N PHE A 64 18.18 -2.74 3.23
CA PHE A 64 17.28 -1.73 3.81
C PHE A 64 15.83 -1.98 3.39
N ALA A 65 14.89 -1.58 4.25
CA ALA A 65 13.47 -1.69 3.98
C ALA A 65 12.87 -0.35 3.55
N VAL A 66 12.03 -0.39 2.52
CA VAL A 66 11.09 0.67 2.14
C VAL A 66 9.72 0.27 2.65
N ALA A 67 9.21 0.99 3.65
CA ALA A 67 7.97 0.64 4.36
C ALA A 67 6.77 1.41 3.82
N ASP A 68 5.66 0.72 3.57
CA ASP A 68 4.39 1.37 3.21
C ASP A 68 3.22 0.60 3.85
N HIS A 69 2.75 1.11 4.98
CA HIS A 69 1.67 0.49 5.75
C HIS A 69 1.96 -0.97 6.13
N GLN A 70 1.13 -1.94 5.73
CA GLN A 70 1.27 -3.36 6.12
C GLN A 70 2.16 -4.16 5.17
N VAL A 71 2.83 -3.49 4.23
CA VAL A 71 3.77 -4.09 3.29
C VAL A 71 5.11 -3.35 3.37
N ALA A 72 6.22 -4.07 3.29
CA ALA A 72 7.54 -3.45 3.16
C ALA A 72 8.42 -4.22 2.19
N HIS A 73 9.06 -3.51 1.27
CA HIS A 73 10.03 -4.08 0.34
C HIS A 73 11.42 -4.00 0.98
N VAL A 74 12.13 -5.12 1.07
CA VAL A 74 13.49 -5.17 1.59
C VAL A 74 14.44 -5.39 0.42
N TYR A 75 15.23 -4.36 0.12
CA TYR A 75 16.27 -4.41 -0.89
C TYR A 75 17.55 -4.93 -0.26
N CYS A 76 18.20 -5.90 -0.90
CA CYS A 76 19.37 -6.60 -0.41
C CYS A 76 20.44 -6.73 -1.50
N ASP A 77 21.71 -6.61 -1.09
CA ASP A 77 22.79 -7.21 -1.87
C ASP A 77 22.59 -8.73 -1.99
N HIS A 78 23.06 -9.32 -3.09
CA HIS A 78 22.84 -10.74 -3.39
C HIS A 78 23.31 -11.68 -2.26
N ASP A 79 24.39 -11.35 -1.55
CA ASP A 79 24.94 -12.14 -0.44
C ASP A 79 24.42 -11.71 0.94
N ALA A 80 23.44 -10.81 0.98
CA ALA A 80 22.82 -10.29 2.19
C ALA A 80 21.40 -10.81 2.44
N VAL A 81 20.73 -11.38 1.41
CA VAL A 81 19.33 -11.84 1.48
C VAL A 81 19.07 -12.74 2.69
N GLU A 82 19.88 -13.77 2.89
CA GLU A 82 19.68 -14.72 4.00
C GLU A 82 19.86 -14.04 5.37
N ARG A 83 20.87 -13.17 5.50
CA ARG A 83 21.10 -12.42 6.75
C ARG A 83 19.98 -11.43 7.03
N ALA A 84 19.41 -10.81 5.99
CA ALA A 84 18.26 -9.92 6.11
C ALA A 84 17.02 -10.69 6.54
N ARG A 85 16.78 -11.87 5.96
CA ARG A 85 15.72 -12.79 6.39
C ARG A 85 15.89 -13.18 7.85
N GLU A 86 17.07 -13.65 8.27
CA GLU A 86 17.35 -14.01 9.66
C GLU A 86 17.16 -12.84 10.64
N ALA A 87 17.48 -11.61 10.24
CA ALA A 87 17.31 -10.42 11.08
C ALA A 87 15.83 -10.05 11.30
N LEU A 88 14.96 -10.42 10.37
CA LEU A 88 13.54 -10.07 10.30
C LEU A 88 12.61 -11.24 10.67
N GLU A 89 13.06 -12.48 10.52
CA GLU A 89 12.32 -13.67 10.93
C GLU A 89 12.00 -13.64 12.42
N ASP A 90 10.86 -14.22 12.80
CA ASP A 90 10.33 -14.29 14.17
C ASP A 90 10.10 -12.94 14.88
N ARG A 91 10.21 -11.80 14.18
CA ARG A 91 9.87 -10.50 14.75
C ARG A 91 8.35 -10.40 14.94
N PRO A 92 7.87 -10.08 16.16
CA PRO A 92 6.44 -9.84 16.37
C PRO A 92 5.91 -8.76 15.43
N GLY A 93 4.75 -8.99 14.81
CA GLY A 93 4.13 -8.07 13.86
C GLY A 93 4.49 -8.36 12.39
N ILE A 94 5.42 -9.26 12.09
CA ILE A 94 5.68 -9.77 10.72
C ILE A 94 4.99 -11.13 10.57
N GLU A 95 3.95 -11.19 9.75
CA GLU A 95 3.29 -12.47 9.45
C GLU A 95 4.10 -13.30 8.46
N ARG A 96 4.59 -12.66 7.38
CA ARG A 96 5.25 -13.36 6.28
C ARG A 96 6.42 -12.56 5.72
N ILE A 97 7.40 -13.30 5.21
CA ILE A 97 8.53 -12.80 4.44
C ILE A 97 8.53 -13.57 3.11
N LEU A 98 7.99 -12.94 2.08
CA LEU A 98 7.87 -13.48 0.72
C LEU A 98 9.20 -13.29 -0.03
N ASP A 99 9.64 -14.32 -0.74
CA ASP A 99 10.74 -14.26 -1.72
C ASP A 99 10.34 -14.98 -3.02
N GLY A 100 11.11 -14.79 -4.09
CA GLY A 100 11.10 -15.60 -5.31
C GLY A 100 9.74 -16.25 -5.66
N ASP A 101 9.61 -17.54 -5.38
CA ASP A 101 8.41 -18.33 -5.70
C ASP A 101 7.14 -17.82 -4.99
N ASP A 102 7.24 -17.37 -3.74
CA ASP A 102 6.12 -16.76 -3.02
C ASP A 102 5.74 -15.42 -3.66
N GLN A 103 6.71 -14.56 -3.99
CA GLN A 103 6.43 -13.29 -4.68
C GLN A 103 5.74 -13.52 -6.03
N ALA A 104 6.16 -14.54 -6.77
CA ALA A 104 5.52 -14.94 -8.03
C ALA A 104 4.09 -15.44 -7.81
N ALA A 105 3.85 -16.24 -6.76
CA ALA A 105 2.51 -16.72 -6.40
C ALA A 105 1.55 -15.58 -6.03
N TYR A 106 2.07 -14.50 -5.41
CA TYR A 106 1.29 -13.29 -5.10
C TYR A 106 1.22 -12.29 -6.26
N GLY A 107 1.82 -12.59 -7.43
CA GLY A 107 1.82 -11.69 -8.58
C GLY A 107 2.64 -10.40 -8.40
N ILE A 108 3.62 -10.42 -7.48
CA ILE A 108 4.45 -9.25 -7.12
C ILE A 108 5.94 -9.45 -7.46
N ASP A 109 6.29 -10.53 -8.15
CA ASP A 109 7.64 -10.74 -8.72
C ASP A 109 7.87 -9.74 -9.87
N HIS A 110 8.39 -8.57 -9.51
CA HIS A 110 8.63 -7.44 -10.40
C HIS A 110 10.04 -6.88 -10.17
N GLU A 111 10.68 -6.31 -11.20
CA GLU A 111 12.03 -5.73 -11.10
C GLU A 111 12.17 -4.57 -10.09
N ASN A 112 11.05 -4.05 -9.60
CA ASN A 112 11.00 -2.97 -8.60
C ASN A 112 10.68 -3.51 -7.20
N ALA A 113 10.33 -4.79 -7.08
CA ALA A 113 10.13 -5.42 -5.79
C ALA A 113 11.49 -5.60 -5.09
N GLY A 114 11.48 -5.66 -3.76
CA GLY A 114 12.69 -5.99 -3.01
C GLY A 114 12.95 -7.50 -3.09
N GLU A 115 14.18 -7.92 -2.84
CA GLU A 115 14.54 -9.34 -2.75
C GLU A 115 13.69 -10.09 -1.72
N LEU A 116 13.21 -9.39 -0.68
CA LEU A 116 12.18 -9.86 0.23
C LEU A 116 11.01 -8.86 0.28
N VAL A 117 9.79 -9.35 0.45
CA VAL A 117 8.61 -8.52 0.76
C VAL A 117 7.99 -8.98 2.08
N LEU A 118 7.85 -8.05 3.02
CA LEU A 118 7.26 -8.28 4.33
C LEU A 118 5.77 -8.03 4.28
N LEU A 119 4.99 -8.91 4.89
CA LEU A 119 3.57 -8.73 5.18
C LEU A 119 3.38 -8.65 6.69
N ALA A 120 2.74 -7.58 7.16
CA ALA A 120 2.46 -7.39 8.58
C ALA A 120 1.31 -8.28 9.06
N ASP A 121 1.30 -8.57 10.37
CA ASP A 121 0.11 -9.05 11.06
C ASP A 121 -1.07 -8.07 10.87
N ALA A 122 -2.31 -8.56 10.99
CA ALA A 122 -3.50 -7.77 10.72
C ALA A 122 -3.61 -6.50 11.58
N ASP A 123 -3.11 -6.53 12.82
CA ASP A 123 -3.10 -5.40 13.77
C ASP A 123 -1.76 -4.64 13.81
N ALA A 124 -0.85 -4.94 12.88
CA ALA A 124 0.49 -4.37 12.80
C ALA A 124 0.72 -3.57 11.51
N TRP A 125 1.74 -2.71 11.51
CA TRP A 125 2.16 -1.94 10.34
C TRP A 125 3.66 -1.60 10.43
N PHE A 126 4.29 -1.30 9.29
CA PHE A 126 5.73 -1.02 9.19
C PHE A 126 6.03 0.48 9.21
N ALA A 127 6.85 0.91 10.15
CA ALA A 127 7.45 2.23 10.19
C ALA A 127 8.88 2.19 9.64
N TYR A 128 9.26 3.20 8.85
CA TYR A 128 10.56 3.25 8.19
C TYR A 128 11.75 3.49 9.15
N TYR A 129 11.48 3.80 10.43
CA TYR A 129 12.46 4.34 11.35
C TYR A 129 13.63 3.36 11.57
N TRP A 130 14.87 3.88 11.52
CA TRP A 130 16.09 3.12 11.82
C TRP A 130 16.72 3.48 13.18
N TRP A 131 16.29 4.59 13.79
CA TRP A 131 16.76 5.03 15.10
C TRP A 131 15.87 4.45 16.20
N HIS A 132 16.47 4.07 17.33
CA HIS A 132 15.74 3.63 18.51
C HIS A 132 15.17 4.82 19.30
N GLU A 133 14.21 4.55 20.18
CA GLU A 133 13.52 5.60 20.98
C GLU A 133 14.48 6.42 21.85
N ASP A 134 15.56 5.80 22.32
CA ASP A 134 16.61 6.43 23.12
C ASP A 134 17.71 7.09 22.28
N GLU A 135 17.62 7.02 20.95
CA GLU A 135 18.57 7.60 20.00
C GLU A 135 17.95 8.78 19.22
N THR A 136 17.21 9.66 19.89
CA THR A 136 16.56 10.80 19.22
C THR A 136 17.53 11.73 18.48
N GLU A 137 18.81 11.76 18.88
CA GLU A 137 19.87 12.51 18.17
C GLU A 137 20.25 11.87 16.82
N ALA A 138 19.94 10.59 16.59
CA ALA A 138 20.15 9.89 15.32
C ALA A 138 18.93 9.96 14.39
N MET A 139 17.83 10.56 14.87
CA MET A 139 16.64 10.85 14.06
C MET A 139 17.04 11.76 12.88
N PRO A 140 16.59 11.48 11.65
CA PRO A 140 16.95 12.32 10.50
C PRO A 140 16.33 13.72 10.65
N PRO A 141 16.95 14.74 10.03
CA PRO A 141 16.45 16.12 10.07
C PRO A 141 15.06 16.29 9.42
N TYR A 142 14.62 15.32 8.63
CA TYR A 142 13.31 15.29 7.97
C TYR A 142 12.24 14.46 8.72
N ALA A 143 12.55 13.84 9.86
CA ALA A 143 11.59 12.99 10.56
C ALA A 143 10.34 13.75 11.04
N ASP A 144 10.50 15.00 11.45
CA ASP A 144 9.44 15.84 12.00
C ASP A 144 8.86 16.84 10.99
N SER A 145 9.08 16.58 9.70
CA SER A 145 8.55 17.31 8.55
C SER A 145 7.85 16.38 7.55
N VAL A 146 7.13 16.99 6.60
CA VAL A 146 6.58 16.27 5.43
C VAL A 146 7.66 16.26 4.36
N ASP A 147 8.28 15.10 4.15
CA ASP A 147 9.32 14.91 3.14
C ASP A 147 9.23 13.53 2.50
N ILE A 148 8.35 13.44 1.50
CA ILE A 148 8.03 12.19 0.80
C ILE A 148 9.16 11.67 -0.10
N HIS A 149 10.25 12.44 -0.27
CA HIS A 149 11.34 12.07 -1.16
C HIS A 149 12.55 11.51 -0.41
N GLU A 150 12.78 11.96 0.83
CA GLU A 150 13.92 11.50 1.65
C GLU A 150 13.59 10.29 2.54
N LYS A 151 12.32 10.07 2.87
CA LYS A 151 11.90 8.93 3.70
C LYS A 151 11.92 7.62 2.90
N PRO A 152 12.57 6.54 3.39
CA PRO A 152 12.52 5.22 2.77
C PRO A 152 11.17 4.54 3.04
N GLY A 153 10.11 5.12 2.51
CA GLY A 153 8.74 4.66 2.72
C GLY A 153 7.72 5.79 2.93
N TYR A 154 6.47 5.39 3.06
CA TYR A 154 5.38 6.26 3.51
C TYR A 154 5.34 6.30 5.04
N ASP A 155 5.14 7.49 5.61
CA ASP A 155 5.01 7.69 7.06
C ASP A 155 3.61 8.22 7.41
N PRO A 156 2.68 7.37 7.88
CA PRO A 156 1.35 7.79 8.28
C PRO A 156 1.38 8.79 9.46
N CYS A 157 2.49 8.89 10.19
CA CYS A 157 2.64 9.87 11.26
C CYS A 157 2.62 11.32 10.74
N GLU A 158 2.87 11.56 9.45
CA GLU A 158 2.75 12.87 8.79
C GLU A 158 1.35 13.49 8.89
N LEU A 159 0.32 12.67 9.14
CA LEU A 159 -1.06 13.11 9.33
C LEU A 159 -1.32 13.71 10.73
N PHE A 160 -0.36 13.63 11.65
CA PHE A 160 -0.51 14.05 13.04
C PHE A 160 0.47 15.16 13.39
N LEU A 161 -0.01 16.14 14.17
CA LEU A 161 0.84 17.20 14.69
C LEU A 161 1.87 16.64 15.69
N GLY A 162 3.13 17.05 15.51
CA GLY A 162 4.24 16.74 16.40
C GLY A 162 4.26 17.63 17.65
N GLU A 163 4.97 17.18 18.69
CA GLU A 163 5.20 17.98 19.90
C GLU A 163 6.40 18.93 19.74
N SER A 164 7.45 18.48 19.06
CA SER A 164 8.70 19.23 18.83
C SER A 164 8.81 19.80 17.40
N GLY A 165 8.06 19.25 16.44
CA GLY A 165 8.07 19.63 15.03
C GLY A 165 6.66 19.66 14.42
N PHE A 166 6.57 19.77 13.08
CA PHE A 166 5.28 19.84 12.39
C PHE A 166 4.59 18.47 12.33
N VAL A 167 5.37 17.42 12.08
CA VAL A 167 4.95 16.02 12.00
C VAL A 167 5.27 15.30 13.31
N SER A 168 4.37 14.41 13.70
CA SER A 168 4.58 13.48 14.81
C SER A 168 5.59 12.40 14.42
N THR A 169 6.47 12.02 15.35
CA THR A 169 7.31 10.81 15.22
C THR A 169 6.86 9.69 16.17
N ASP A 170 5.69 9.86 16.79
CA ASP A 170 5.04 8.86 17.62
C ASP A 170 4.18 7.91 16.76
N PRO A 171 4.63 6.67 16.50
CA PRO A 171 3.92 5.71 15.67
C PRO A 171 2.68 5.14 16.35
N THR A 172 2.48 5.37 17.65
CA THR A 172 1.29 4.86 18.37
C THR A 172 0.02 5.65 18.03
N LYS A 173 0.14 6.79 17.34
CA LYS A 173 -1.01 7.57 16.85
C LYS A 173 -1.70 6.94 15.64
N VAL A 174 -1.03 6.04 14.94
CA VAL A 174 -1.56 5.37 13.75
C VAL A 174 -2.47 4.23 14.21
N CYS A 175 -3.78 4.39 13.96
CA CYS A 175 -4.79 3.40 14.35
C CYS A 175 -5.42 2.66 13.16
N GLY A 176 -5.04 3.01 11.92
CA GLY A 176 -5.57 2.38 10.71
C GLY A 176 -4.48 2.22 9.66
N SER A 177 -4.42 1.06 9.04
CA SER A 177 -3.43 0.73 8.00
C SER A 177 -4.05 -0.09 6.87
N HIS A 178 -3.34 -0.21 5.76
CA HIS A 178 -3.79 -0.94 4.57
C HIS A 178 -2.63 -1.67 3.86
N GLY A 179 -2.91 -2.26 2.70
CA GLY A 179 -1.94 -3.01 1.89
C GLY A 179 -2.02 -4.52 2.11
N ARG A 180 -2.49 -4.96 3.27
CA ARG A 180 -2.89 -6.35 3.50
C ARG A 180 -4.20 -6.65 2.78
N VAL A 181 -4.25 -7.80 2.10
CA VAL A 181 -5.43 -8.28 1.38
C VAL A 181 -6.02 -9.48 2.09
N ASP A 182 -7.20 -9.32 2.67
CA ASP A 182 -8.04 -10.40 3.16
C ASP A 182 -9.53 -10.00 3.16
N SER A 183 -10.39 -10.87 3.68
CA SER A 183 -11.84 -10.64 3.68
C SER A 183 -12.30 -9.41 4.48
N GLU A 184 -11.47 -8.87 5.38
CA GLU A 184 -11.81 -7.68 6.16
C GLU A 184 -11.49 -6.38 5.39
N THR A 185 -10.59 -6.43 4.41
CA THR A 185 -10.17 -5.26 3.60
C THR A 185 -10.79 -5.23 2.21
N THR A 186 -11.82 -6.02 1.96
CA THR A 186 -12.50 -6.06 0.66
C THR A 186 -13.12 -4.69 0.33
N PRO A 187 -12.71 -4.03 -0.77
CA PRO A 187 -13.23 -2.73 -1.16
C PRO A 187 -14.66 -2.81 -1.71
N VAL A 188 -15.31 -1.65 -1.85
CA VAL A 188 -16.66 -1.55 -2.41
C VAL A 188 -16.60 -1.17 -3.89
N PHE A 189 -17.39 -1.86 -4.70
CA PHE A 189 -17.75 -1.42 -6.05
C PHE A 189 -19.26 -1.44 -6.23
N GLY A 190 -19.82 -0.38 -6.83
CA GLY A 190 -21.25 -0.29 -7.09
C GLY A 190 -21.58 0.64 -8.25
N VAL A 191 -22.60 0.26 -9.03
CA VAL A 191 -23.11 1.06 -10.16
C VAL A 191 -24.62 1.24 -9.99
N GLY A 192 -25.11 2.47 -10.16
CA GLY A 192 -26.53 2.78 -10.04
C GLY A 192 -26.93 4.10 -10.68
N GLY A 193 -28.19 4.52 -10.48
CA GLY A 193 -28.75 5.70 -11.15
C GLY A 193 -29.64 5.34 -12.36
N PRO A 194 -30.36 6.31 -12.94
CA PRO A 194 -31.37 6.04 -13.96
C PRO A 194 -30.81 5.65 -15.32
N ALA A 195 -29.55 6.00 -15.62
CA ALA A 195 -28.86 5.57 -16.84
C ALA A 195 -27.92 4.37 -16.60
N ALA A 196 -27.80 3.87 -15.37
CA ALA A 196 -27.05 2.65 -15.12
C ALA A 196 -27.78 1.43 -15.71
N PRO A 197 -27.04 0.49 -16.32
CA PRO A 197 -27.62 -0.77 -16.76
C PRO A 197 -28.14 -1.56 -15.55
N SER A 198 -29.14 -2.41 -15.79
CA SER A 198 -29.52 -3.42 -14.80
C SER A 198 -28.42 -4.47 -14.76
N LEU A 199 -27.75 -4.61 -13.61
CA LEU A 199 -26.67 -5.56 -13.40
C LEU A 199 -27.07 -6.61 -12.37
N SER A 200 -26.70 -7.85 -12.65
CA SER A 200 -26.65 -8.94 -11.68
C SER A 200 -25.19 -9.38 -11.64
N LEU A 201 -24.53 -9.15 -10.52
CA LEU A 201 -23.13 -9.49 -10.32
C LEU A 201 -23.10 -10.72 -9.42
N ASP A 202 -22.46 -11.79 -9.87
CA ASP A 202 -22.21 -12.99 -9.09
C ASP A 202 -20.69 -13.13 -8.92
N GLY A 203 -20.22 -13.23 -7.68
CA GLY A 203 -18.79 -13.33 -7.35
C GLY A 203 -18.08 -11.99 -7.22
N ASP A 204 -16.76 -12.08 -7.07
CA ASP A 204 -15.89 -10.93 -6.87
C ASP A 204 -15.61 -10.20 -8.20
N ILE A 205 -15.39 -8.88 -8.10
CA ILE A 205 -15.00 -8.05 -9.23
C ILE A 205 -13.53 -7.71 -9.08
N ASP A 206 -12.75 -8.02 -10.10
CA ASP A 206 -11.37 -7.62 -10.17
C ASP A 206 -11.27 -6.11 -10.46
N MET A 207 -10.43 -5.39 -9.72
CA MET A 207 -10.24 -3.94 -9.88
C MET A 207 -9.83 -3.54 -11.31
N ARG A 208 -9.15 -4.43 -12.06
CA ARG A 208 -8.78 -4.25 -13.47
C ARG A 208 -9.99 -4.16 -14.39
N GLN A 209 -11.17 -4.58 -13.94
CA GLN A 209 -12.44 -4.47 -14.66
C GLN A 209 -13.12 -3.11 -14.47
N VAL A 210 -12.70 -2.29 -13.50
CA VAL A 210 -13.36 -1.01 -13.17
C VAL A 210 -13.17 0.02 -14.29
N ALA A 211 -11.93 0.28 -14.70
CA ALA A 211 -11.63 1.23 -15.77
C ALA A 211 -12.34 0.90 -17.11
N PRO A 212 -12.28 -0.35 -17.64
CA PRO A 212 -13.00 -0.69 -18.86
C PRO A 212 -14.51 -0.55 -18.71
N THR A 213 -15.06 -0.88 -17.54
CA THR A 213 -16.49 -0.69 -17.22
C THR A 213 -16.91 0.77 -17.28
N ILE A 214 -16.11 1.68 -16.71
CA ILE A 214 -16.40 3.12 -16.74
C ILE A 214 -16.40 3.64 -18.19
N LEU A 215 -15.46 3.20 -19.02
CA LEU A 215 -15.39 3.60 -20.43
C LEU A 215 -16.59 3.09 -21.25
N ASP A 216 -17.06 1.87 -20.97
CA ASP A 216 -18.26 1.32 -21.59
C ASP A 216 -19.52 2.08 -21.16
N LEU A 217 -19.66 2.42 -19.87
CA LEU A 217 -20.77 3.25 -19.37
C LEU A 217 -20.82 4.62 -20.04
N LEU A 218 -19.64 5.18 -20.36
CA LEU A 218 -19.51 6.44 -21.07
C LEU A 218 -19.68 6.32 -22.59
N GLY A 219 -19.65 5.10 -23.14
CA GLY A 219 -19.74 4.84 -24.57
C GLY A 219 -18.51 5.30 -25.37
N VAL A 220 -17.34 5.39 -24.74
CA VAL A 220 -16.08 5.89 -25.34
C VAL A 220 -14.95 4.87 -25.32
N ARG A 221 -15.28 3.59 -25.11
CA ARG A 221 -14.31 2.49 -25.03
C ARG A 221 -13.38 2.42 -26.24
N ASP A 222 -13.96 2.53 -27.44
CA ASP A 222 -13.24 2.44 -28.70
C ASP A 222 -12.42 3.71 -29.02
N ASP A 223 -12.65 4.81 -28.29
CA ASP A 223 -11.93 6.08 -28.47
C ASP A 223 -10.60 6.13 -27.69
N VAL A 224 -10.37 5.18 -26.77
CA VAL A 224 -9.18 5.11 -25.92
C VAL A 224 -8.22 4.05 -26.46
N ALA A 225 -7.05 4.49 -26.93
CA ALA A 225 -5.98 3.61 -27.36
C ALA A 225 -5.15 3.11 -26.16
N MET A 226 -5.77 2.29 -25.31
CA MET A 226 -5.16 1.66 -24.14
C MET A 226 -5.54 0.18 -24.10
N GLU A 227 -4.58 -0.68 -23.74
CA GLU A 227 -4.86 -2.09 -23.46
C GLU A 227 -5.28 -2.26 -22.00
N PHE A 228 -6.18 -3.21 -21.76
CA PHE A 228 -6.72 -3.47 -20.43
C PHE A 228 -6.57 -4.95 -20.12
N GLU A 229 -6.06 -5.25 -18.93
CA GLU A 229 -5.88 -6.61 -18.44
C GLU A 229 -7.19 -7.26 -18.03
N GLY A 230 -8.19 -6.46 -17.63
CA GLY A 230 -9.53 -6.89 -17.30
C GLY A 230 -10.54 -6.55 -18.40
N ALA A 231 -11.56 -7.40 -18.56
CA ALA A 231 -12.74 -7.08 -19.35
C ALA A 231 -13.76 -6.30 -18.50
N SER A 232 -14.47 -5.37 -19.12
CA SER A 232 -15.62 -4.68 -18.52
C SER A 232 -16.65 -5.68 -18.00
N ILE A 233 -17.25 -5.38 -16.84
CA ILE A 233 -18.35 -6.19 -16.28
C ILE A 233 -19.63 -6.08 -17.10
N LEU A 234 -19.68 -5.16 -18.07
CA LEU A 234 -20.79 -5.00 -19.02
C LEU A 234 -20.61 -5.81 -20.29
N ALA A 235 -19.42 -6.38 -20.52
CA ALA A 235 -19.16 -7.17 -21.70
C ALA A 235 -20.09 -8.40 -21.72
N PRO A 236 -20.65 -8.80 -22.88
CA PRO A 236 -21.40 -10.03 -22.98
C PRO A 236 -20.48 -11.19 -22.57
N THR A 237 -20.90 -11.95 -21.56
CA THR A 237 -20.12 -13.05 -20.98
C THR A 237 -19.67 -14.04 -22.05
N ASN A 238 -18.42 -13.93 -22.48
CA ASN A 238 -17.66 -15.06 -22.99
C ASN A 238 -16.60 -15.35 -21.93
N GLU A 239 -16.95 -16.29 -21.03
CA GLU A 239 -16.06 -16.96 -20.08
C GLU A 239 -14.99 -16.08 -19.41
N LEU A 240 -15.35 -15.47 -18.29
CA LEU A 240 -14.35 -15.17 -17.26
C LEU A 240 -14.01 -16.50 -16.60
N GLY A 241 -12.80 -17.01 -16.86
CA GLY A 241 -12.22 -18.09 -16.06
C GLY A 241 -12.10 -17.64 -14.59
N PRO A 242 -11.97 -18.58 -13.64
CA PRO A 242 -11.77 -18.21 -12.25
C PRO A 242 -10.55 -17.30 -12.13
N ALA A 243 -10.61 -16.32 -11.23
CA ALA A 243 -9.39 -15.73 -10.68
C ALA A 243 -8.60 -16.90 -10.08
N ASP A 244 -7.36 -17.10 -10.51
CA ASP A 244 -6.50 -18.11 -9.91
C ASP A 244 -6.38 -17.80 -8.41
N ASP A 245 -6.67 -18.83 -7.58
CA ASP A 245 -6.72 -18.81 -6.10
C ASP A 245 -5.42 -18.34 -5.44
#